data_AF-A0A194PEE0-F1
#
_entry.id   AF-A0A194PEE0-F1
#
_cell.length_a   1.000
_cell.length_b   1.000
_cell.length_c   1.000
_cell.angle_alpha   90.00
_cell.angle_beta   90.00
_cell.angle_gamma   90.00
#
_symmetry.space_group_name_H-M   'P 1'
#
loop_
_entity.id
_entity.type
_entity.pdbx_description
1 polymer ?
#
loop_
_entity_poly.entity_id
_entity_poly.type
_entity_poly.pdbx_seq_one_letter_code
_entity_poly.pdbx_strand_id
1 'polypeptide(L)'
;MPWFLRRFLRFLVSLLAIIVIPITWIVNKRRNGTCPPPTNPLLFKSATTLTMMIRNKQIKSEQVVSAYIERCREVNHYLNAIVEPRYELALRDARLIDKMLEAYTGSTDMLAEMYPLLGLPMTVKESIAVEGMCNDSGTDCDVRNPAKKDAEIVRLARAAGAIPIAVTNTPQLCMNWETYNNVTGITLNPYNLKHTAGGSSGGEAALISAAASIMGVGSDIAGSLRLPPMFTGIFGHKPTPKLLSVEGHIPDSLDPQFEEYFTLGPLTRYAEDLLYARN
;
A
#
# COMPACT_ATOMS: atom_id res chain seq x y z
N MET A 1 13.13 38.28 -15.52
CA MET A 1 11.74 38.83 -15.52
C MET A 1 11.74 40.19 -14.83
N PRO A 2 11.23 41.26 -15.48
CA PRO A 2 11.17 42.61 -14.91
C PRO A 2 10.35 42.68 -13.61
N TRP A 3 10.69 43.62 -12.73
CA TRP A 3 10.01 43.80 -11.43
C TRP A 3 8.52 44.13 -11.57
N PHE A 4 8.14 44.95 -12.56
CA PHE A 4 6.74 45.29 -12.82
C PHE A 4 5.93 44.05 -13.23
N LEU A 5 6.50 43.17 -14.06
CA LEU A 5 5.85 41.95 -14.53
C LEU A 5 5.65 40.95 -13.38
N ARG A 6 6.62 40.85 -12.45
CA ARG A 6 6.47 40.09 -11.20
C ARG A 6 5.32 40.61 -10.33
N ARG A 7 5.20 41.92 -10.18
CA ARG A 7 4.11 42.55 -9.40
C ARG A 7 2.75 42.33 -10.04
N PHE A 8 2.67 42.48 -11.36
CA PHE A 8 1.45 42.24 -12.11
C PHE A 8 0.99 40.77 -12.04
N LEU A 9 1.91 39.81 -12.20
CA LEU A 9 1.62 38.38 -12.02
C LEU A 9 1.13 38.05 -10.61
N ARG A 10 1.76 38.62 -9.56
CA ARG A 10 1.29 38.44 -8.18
C ARG A 10 -0.13 38.98 -8.00
N PHE A 11 -0.43 40.15 -8.55
CA PHE A 11 -1.77 40.72 -8.51
C PHE A 11 -2.83 39.82 -9.19
N LEU A 12 -2.51 39.27 -10.37
CA LEU A 12 -3.41 38.32 -11.05
C LEU A 12 -3.64 37.04 -10.24
N VAL A 13 -2.59 36.47 -9.63
CA VAL A 13 -2.72 35.30 -8.75
C VAL A 13 -3.57 35.64 -7.52
N SER A 14 -3.41 36.83 -6.94
CA SER A 14 -4.24 37.29 -5.81
C SER A 14 -5.71 37.46 -6.20
N LEU A 15 -6.02 38.01 -7.38
CA LEU A 15 -7.39 38.09 -7.89
C LEU A 15 -8.01 36.71 -8.08
N LEU A 16 -7.26 35.77 -8.66
CA LEU A 16 -7.72 34.39 -8.82
C LEU A 16 -7.97 33.73 -7.46
N ALA A 17 -7.11 33.96 -6.47
CA ALA A 17 -7.26 33.42 -5.12
C ALA A 17 -8.54 33.90 -4.43
N ILE A 18 -8.98 35.16 -4.65
CA ILE A 18 -10.24 35.69 -4.11
C ILE A 18 -11.45 34.88 -4.59
N ILE A 19 -11.40 34.31 -5.79
CA ILE A 19 -12.48 33.49 -6.36
C ILE A 19 -12.31 32.01 -5.97
N VAL A 20 -11.09 31.48 -6.06
CA VAL A 20 -10.80 30.05 -5.86
C VAL A 20 -10.91 29.65 -4.38
N ILE A 21 -10.46 30.50 -3.44
CA ILE A 21 -10.47 30.15 -1.99
C ILE A 21 -11.90 29.94 -1.46
N PRO A 22 -12.89 30.83 -1.71
CA PRO A 22 -14.26 30.59 -1.27
C PRO A 22 -14.88 29.33 -1.90
N ILE A 23 -14.66 29.11 -3.20
CA ILE A 23 -15.18 27.93 -3.91
C ILE A 23 -14.59 26.65 -3.32
N THR A 24 -13.27 26.59 -3.15
CA THR A 24 -12.59 25.44 -2.55
C THR A 24 -13.02 25.21 -1.10
N TRP A 25 -13.24 26.27 -0.30
CA TRP A 25 -13.79 26.16 1.04
C TRP A 25 -15.21 25.56 1.05
N ILE A 26 -16.10 26.02 0.17
CA ILE A 26 -17.48 25.51 0.05
C ILE A 26 -17.46 24.03 -0.36
N VAL A 27 -16.66 23.66 -1.35
CA VAL A 27 -16.51 22.27 -1.82
C VAL A 27 -15.94 21.38 -0.72
N ASN A 28 -14.92 21.84 0.01
CA ASN A 28 -14.27 21.08 1.08
C ASN A 28 -15.05 21.03 2.39
N LYS A 29 -16.05 21.89 2.60
CA LYS A 29 -16.91 21.83 3.80
C LYS A 29 -17.70 20.52 3.90
N ARG A 30 -17.95 19.86 2.77
CA ARG A 30 -18.69 18.59 2.67
C ARG A 30 -17.87 17.34 3.02
N ARG A 31 -16.53 17.45 3.12
CA ARG A 31 -15.60 16.33 3.42
C ARG A 31 -15.20 16.26 4.90
N ASN A 32 -16.07 16.66 5.82
CA ASN A 32 -15.79 16.51 7.25
C ASN A 32 -16.00 15.05 7.66
N GLY A 33 -14.91 14.29 7.77
CA GLY A 33 -14.94 12.92 8.29
C GLY A 33 -13.53 12.43 8.60
N THR A 34 -13.46 11.49 9.54
CA THR A 34 -12.28 10.67 9.80
C THR A 34 -12.64 9.24 9.47
N CYS A 35 -11.66 8.42 9.11
CA CYS A 35 -11.87 6.99 9.00
C CYS A 35 -12.25 6.43 10.38
N PRO A 36 -13.29 5.58 10.51
CA PRO A 36 -13.65 5.00 11.81
C PRO A 36 -12.48 4.18 12.38
N PRO A 37 -12.25 4.18 13.71
CA PRO A 37 -11.17 3.41 14.30
C PRO A 37 -11.44 1.89 14.16
N PRO A 38 -10.39 1.05 14.03
CA PRO A 38 -10.57 -0.40 14.01
C PRO A 38 -11.10 -0.92 15.35
N THR A 39 -11.98 -1.92 15.30
CA THR A 39 -12.60 -2.52 16.50
C THR A 39 -12.11 -3.94 16.79
N ASN A 40 -11.67 -4.67 15.76
CA ASN A 40 -11.18 -6.04 15.91
C ASN A 40 -9.78 -6.07 16.59
N PRO A 41 -9.62 -6.77 17.73
CA PRO A 41 -8.34 -6.84 18.46
C PRO A 41 -7.14 -7.36 17.64
N LEU A 42 -7.38 -8.19 16.63
CA LEU A 42 -6.31 -8.72 15.76
C LEU A 42 -5.60 -7.61 14.98
N LEU A 43 -6.33 -6.54 14.63
CA LEU A 43 -5.82 -5.42 13.84
C LEU A 43 -4.84 -4.51 14.62
N PHE A 44 -4.69 -4.74 15.93
CA PHE A 44 -3.77 -4.02 16.81
C PHE A 44 -2.50 -4.80 17.17
N LYS A 45 -2.33 -5.99 16.58
CA LYS A 45 -1.13 -6.81 16.75
C LYS A 45 -0.14 -6.54 15.62
N SER A 46 1.15 -6.62 15.91
CA SER A 46 2.19 -6.54 14.89
C SER A 46 2.22 -7.78 14.01
N ALA A 47 2.82 -7.66 12.82
CA ALA A 47 3.03 -8.78 11.91
C ALA A 47 3.80 -9.91 12.61
N THR A 48 4.85 -9.53 13.33
CA THR A 48 5.68 -10.41 14.16
C THR A 48 4.85 -11.19 15.17
N THR A 49 3.93 -10.51 15.88
CA THR A 49 3.04 -11.16 16.85
C THR A 49 2.05 -12.10 16.16
N LEU A 50 1.39 -11.66 15.09
CA LEU A 50 0.38 -12.45 14.40
C LEU A 50 0.98 -13.72 13.78
N THR A 51 2.14 -13.63 13.12
CA THR A 51 2.77 -14.81 12.52
C THR A 51 3.21 -15.80 13.60
N MET A 52 3.71 -15.33 14.74
CA MET A 52 4.02 -16.19 15.89
C MET A 52 2.77 -16.91 16.41
N MET A 53 1.65 -16.21 16.57
CA MET A 53 0.38 -16.79 17.01
C MET A 53 -0.14 -17.85 16.01
N ILE A 54 -0.01 -17.59 14.71
CA ILE A 54 -0.38 -18.54 13.63
C ILE A 54 0.51 -19.78 13.69
N ARG A 55 1.84 -19.63 13.73
CA ARG A 55 2.78 -20.77 13.83
C ARG A 55 2.53 -21.64 15.06
N ASN A 56 2.20 -21.00 16.18
CA ASN A 56 1.85 -21.68 17.44
C ASN A 56 0.42 -22.22 17.46
N LYS A 57 -0.32 -22.16 16.35
CA LYS A 57 -1.70 -22.65 16.20
C LYS A 57 -2.68 -22.02 17.21
N GLN A 58 -2.38 -20.81 17.69
CA GLN A 58 -3.24 -20.07 18.64
C GLN A 58 -4.39 -19.37 17.92
N ILE A 59 -4.18 -19.00 16.66
CA ILE A 59 -5.17 -18.43 15.75
C ILE A 59 -4.96 -19.02 14.36
N LYS A 60 -6.03 -19.09 13.56
CA LYS A 60 -5.94 -19.50 12.16
C LYS A 60 -5.56 -18.32 11.25
N SER A 61 -4.81 -18.59 10.18
CA SER A 61 -4.52 -17.62 9.12
C SER A 61 -5.82 -17.10 8.51
N GLU A 62 -6.82 -17.96 8.27
CA GLU A 62 -8.11 -17.55 7.73
C GLU A 62 -8.79 -16.50 8.62
N GLN A 63 -8.70 -16.61 9.94
CA GLN A 63 -9.28 -15.64 10.87
C GLN A 63 -8.59 -14.28 10.77
N VAL A 64 -7.26 -14.27 10.65
CA VAL A 64 -6.48 -13.04 10.47
C VAL A 64 -6.81 -12.41 9.11
N VAL A 65 -6.75 -13.17 8.02
CA VAL A 65 -7.05 -12.66 6.67
C VAL A 65 -8.49 -12.14 6.58
N SER A 66 -9.48 -12.85 7.15
CA SER A 66 -10.87 -12.39 7.18
C SER A 66 -11.00 -11.05 7.90
N ALA A 67 -10.35 -10.87 9.06
CA ALA A 67 -10.39 -9.61 9.80
C ALA A 67 -9.86 -8.42 8.99
N TYR A 68 -8.76 -8.61 8.24
CA TYR A 68 -8.20 -7.56 7.38
C TYR A 68 -9.06 -7.29 6.13
N ILE A 69 -9.69 -8.32 5.56
CA ILE A 69 -10.64 -8.15 4.44
C ILE A 69 -11.89 -7.39 4.89
N GLU A 70 -12.46 -7.73 6.05
CA GLU A 70 -13.58 -7.01 6.66
C GLU A 70 -13.21 -5.55 6.89
N ARG A 71 -12.01 -5.30 7.41
CA ARG A 71 -11.51 -3.94 7.63
C ARG A 71 -11.34 -3.19 6.31
N CYS A 72 -10.78 -3.81 5.27
CA CYS A 72 -10.72 -3.22 3.93
C CYS A 72 -12.09 -2.78 3.44
N ARG A 73 -13.10 -3.66 3.55
CA ARG A 73 -14.48 -3.37 3.13
C ARG A 73 -15.09 -2.20 3.91
N GLU A 74 -14.79 -2.11 5.21
CA GLU A 74 -15.28 -1.04 6.09
C GLU A 74 -14.67 0.33 5.75
N VAL A 75 -13.38 0.39 5.38
CA VAL A 75 -12.69 1.68 5.24
C VAL A 75 -12.56 2.17 3.80
N ASN A 76 -12.63 1.29 2.80
CA ASN A 76 -12.26 1.67 1.45
C ASN A 76 -13.20 2.71 0.82
N HIS A 77 -14.49 2.77 1.20
CA HIS A 77 -15.37 3.83 0.70
C HIS A 77 -15.05 5.22 1.26
N TYR A 78 -14.29 5.31 2.37
CA TYR A 78 -13.75 6.57 2.87
C TYR A 78 -12.42 6.92 2.23
N LEU A 79 -11.55 5.93 2.03
CA LEU A 79 -10.16 6.14 1.65
C LEU A 79 -9.94 6.11 0.14
N ASN A 80 -10.71 5.32 -0.58
CA ASN A 80 -10.56 5.04 -2.00
C ASN A 80 -9.11 4.63 -2.34
N ALA A 81 -8.65 3.57 -1.67
CA ALA A 81 -7.25 3.14 -1.67
C ALA A 81 -7.03 1.79 -2.36
N ILE A 82 -8.09 1.01 -2.59
CA ILE A 82 -8.04 -0.29 -3.27
C ILE A 82 -8.47 -0.13 -4.72
N VAL A 83 -7.63 -0.58 -5.64
CA VAL A 83 -7.97 -0.66 -7.07
C VAL A 83 -8.70 -1.96 -7.35
N GLU A 84 -8.09 -3.08 -6.97
CA GLU A 84 -8.66 -4.41 -7.22
C GLU A 84 -8.47 -5.33 -6.00
N PRO A 85 -9.56 -5.87 -5.42
CA PRO A 85 -9.47 -6.82 -4.30
C PRO A 85 -9.18 -8.25 -4.76
N ARG A 86 -8.39 -9.00 -3.97
CA ARG A 86 -8.06 -10.43 -4.15
C ARG A 86 -8.70 -11.33 -3.07
N TYR A 87 -9.78 -10.88 -2.44
CA TYR A 87 -10.30 -11.45 -1.19
C TYR A 87 -10.61 -12.94 -1.22
N GLU A 88 -11.29 -13.43 -2.27
CA GLU A 88 -11.68 -14.83 -2.35
C GLU A 88 -10.48 -15.77 -2.50
N LEU A 89 -9.49 -15.38 -3.32
CA LEU A 89 -8.25 -16.14 -3.47
C LEU A 89 -7.41 -16.07 -2.19
N ALA A 90 -7.34 -14.90 -1.54
CA ALA A 90 -6.64 -14.74 -0.27
C ALA A 90 -7.20 -15.64 0.84
N LEU A 91 -8.53 -15.77 0.95
CA LEU A 91 -9.16 -16.69 1.91
C LEU A 91 -8.87 -18.15 1.59
N ARG A 92 -8.77 -18.51 0.30
CA ARG A 92 -8.35 -19.87 -0.12
C ARG A 92 -6.89 -20.13 0.27
N ASP A 93 -5.99 -19.17 0.00
CA ASP A 93 -4.57 -19.26 0.35
C ASP A 93 -4.40 -19.42 1.88
N ALA A 94 -5.15 -18.65 2.67
CA ALA A 94 -5.14 -18.75 4.14
C ALA A 94 -5.58 -20.13 4.65
N ARG A 95 -6.66 -20.69 4.08
CA ARG A 95 -7.14 -22.05 4.42
C ARG A 95 -6.13 -23.13 4.06
N LEU A 96 -5.36 -22.96 2.98
CA LEU A 96 -4.30 -23.90 2.62
C LEU A 96 -3.17 -23.87 3.64
N ILE A 97 -2.79 -22.68 4.13
CA ILE A 97 -1.82 -22.53 5.21
C ILE A 97 -2.31 -23.18 6.50
N ASP A 98 -3.58 -22.98 6.86
CA ASP A 98 -4.16 -23.60 8.05
C ASP A 98 -4.14 -25.14 7.97
N LYS A 99 -4.49 -25.72 6.81
CA LYS A 99 -4.39 -27.16 6.57
C LYS A 99 -2.94 -27.67 6.63
N MET A 100 -2.00 -26.93 6.06
CA MET A 100 -0.58 -27.26 6.12
C MET A 100 -0.09 -27.27 7.58
N LEU A 101 -0.48 -26.28 8.38
CA LEU A 101 -0.15 -26.20 9.80
C LEU A 101 -0.81 -27.33 10.61
N GLU A 102 -2.04 -27.72 10.30
CA GLU A 102 -2.71 -28.87 10.93
C GLU A 102 -1.93 -30.18 10.70
N ALA A 103 -1.42 -30.39 9.48
CA ALA A 103 -0.62 -31.56 9.13
C ALA A 103 0.86 -31.50 9.58
N TYR A 104 1.37 -30.31 9.91
CA TYR A 104 2.77 -30.11 10.24
C TYR A 104 3.11 -30.59 11.66
N THR A 105 4.12 -31.46 11.75
CA THR A 105 4.62 -32.08 12.99
C THR A 105 6.03 -31.62 13.40
N GLY A 106 6.66 -30.73 12.62
CA GLY A 106 8.00 -30.20 12.92
C GLY A 106 7.99 -29.11 13.99
N SER A 107 9.15 -28.50 14.25
CA SER A 107 9.25 -27.40 15.22
C SER A 107 8.72 -26.08 14.64
N THR A 108 8.27 -25.20 15.53
CA THR A 108 7.85 -23.84 15.20
C THR A 108 9.01 -22.98 14.69
N ASP A 109 10.24 -23.26 15.13
CA ASP A 109 11.44 -22.55 14.70
C ASP A 109 11.76 -22.82 13.22
N MET A 110 11.60 -24.09 12.77
CA MET A 110 11.73 -24.42 11.35
C MET A 110 10.69 -23.70 10.50
N LEU A 111 9.45 -23.53 11.00
CA LEU A 111 8.44 -22.72 10.30
C LEU A 111 8.82 -21.25 10.24
N ALA A 112 9.47 -20.72 11.28
CA ALA A 112 9.89 -19.33 11.32
C ALA A 112 11.02 -19.04 10.31
N GLU A 113 11.93 -20.00 10.11
CA GLU A 113 12.99 -19.91 9.12
C GLU A 113 12.47 -20.05 7.68
N MET A 114 11.59 -21.03 7.42
CA MET A 114 11.07 -21.27 6.07
C MET A 114 10.01 -20.25 5.62
N TYR A 115 9.16 -19.82 6.54
CA TYR A 115 7.99 -18.99 6.24
C TYR A 115 7.91 -17.79 7.18
N PRO A 116 8.82 -16.81 7.08
CA PRO A 116 8.88 -15.67 7.99
C PRO A 116 7.60 -14.81 7.99
N LEU A 117 6.78 -14.86 6.94
CA LEU A 117 5.53 -14.11 6.82
C LEU A 117 4.28 -15.01 6.85
N LEU A 118 4.40 -16.23 7.37
CA LEU A 118 3.36 -17.27 7.30
C LEU A 118 1.98 -16.76 7.70
N GLY A 119 1.06 -16.82 6.74
CA GLY A 119 -0.37 -16.58 6.92
C GLY A 119 -0.77 -15.12 7.10
N LEU A 120 0.15 -14.17 6.86
CA LEU A 120 -0.11 -12.74 7.04
C LEU A 120 -0.73 -12.11 5.78
N PRO A 121 -1.82 -11.33 5.90
CA PRO A 121 -2.39 -10.59 4.78
C PRO A 121 -1.55 -9.36 4.43
N MET A 122 -1.22 -9.14 3.17
CA MET A 122 -0.48 -7.95 2.72
C MET A 122 -1.14 -7.28 1.52
N THR A 123 -0.83 -6.01 1.31
CA THR A 123 -1.23 -5.24 0.12
C THR A 123 -0.04 -4.96 -0.78
N VAL A 124 -0.29 -4.71 -2.06
CA VAL A 124 0.74 -4.41 -3.04
C VAL A 124 0.32 -3.20 -3.85
N LYS A 125 1.19 -2.20 -3.98
CA LYS A 125 0.94 -1.04 -4.84
C LYS A 125 0.69 -1.51 -6.27
N GLU A 126 -0.37 -1.04 -6.93
CA GLU A 126 -0.79 -1.49 -8.29
C GLU A 126 0.34 -1.47 -9.31
N SER A 127 1.29 -0.56 -9.19
CA SER A 127 2.48 -0.51 -10.03
C SER A 127 3.39 -1.75 -9.96
N ILE A 128 3.19 -2.63 -9.00
CA ILE A 128 3.98 -3.83 -8.76
C ILE A 128 3.10 -5.04 -9.08
N ALA A 129 3.53 -5.85 -10.04
CA ALA A 129 2.76 -6.96 -10.58
C ALA A 129 2.37 -7.99 -9.49
N VAL A 130 1.08 -8.29 -9.43
CA VAL A 130 0.50 -9.45 -8.73
C VAL A 130 -0.25 -10.27 -9.77
N GLU A 131 0.07 -11.55 -9.90
CA GLU A 131 -0.48 -12.43 -10.94
C GLU A 131 -2.01 -12.39 -10.97
N GLY A 132 -2.56 -12.12 -12.16
CA GLY A 132 -3.99 -12.04 -12.42
C GLY A 132 -4.66 -10.72 -12.01
N MET A 133 -3.92 -9.77 -11.44
CA MET A 133 -4.45 -8.48 -10.94
C MET A 133 -4.07 -7.31 -11.85
N CYS A 134 -4.80 -6.20 -11.70
CA CYS A 134 -4.48 -4.92 -12.35
C CYS A 134 -3.03 -4.48 -12.11
N ASN A 135 -2.36 -4.05 -13.18
CA ASN A 135 -1.01 -3.53 -13.15
C ASN A 135 -0.86 -2.45 -14.22
N ASP A 136 -1.62 -1.36 -14.06
CA ASP A 136 -1.69 -0.24 -15.00
C ASP A 136 -1.13 1.08 -14.40
N SER A 137 -0.64 1.09 -13.16
CA SER A 137 -0.03 2.28 -12.53
C SER A 137 -0.88 3.55 -12.62
N GLY A 138 -2.19 3.42 -12.39
CA GLY A 138 -3.15 4.51 -12.48
C GLY A 138 -3.31 5.11 -13.87
N THR A 139 -2.88 4.43 -14.94
CA THR A 139 -3.13 4.88 -16.31
C THR A 139 -4.46 4.36 -16.83
N ASP A 140 -5.18 5.23 -17.54
CA ASP A 140 -6.41 4.86 -18.23
C ASP A 140 -6.04 4.09 -19.51
N CYS A 141 -6.39 2.81 -19.55
CA CYS A 141 -6.11 1.89 -20.65
C CYS A 141 -7.44 1.33 -21.18
N ASP A 142 -7.66 1.41 -22.49
CA ASP A 142 -8.89 0.88 -23.13
C ASP A 142 -9.04 -0.64 -22.96
N VAL A 143 -7.95 -1.35 -22.63
CA VAL A 143 -7.91 -2.80 -22.44
C VAL A 143 -7.28 -3.12 -21.09
N ARG A 144 -8.03 -3.83 -20.25
CA ARG A 144 -7.53 -4.36 -18.97
C ARG A 144 -6.33 -5.29 -19.22
N ASN A 145 -5.19 -4.99 -18.62
CA ASN A 145 -3.96 -5.76 -18.78
C ASN A 145 -3.54 -6.40 -17.43
N PRO A 146 -4.15 -7.53 -17.04
CA PRO A 146 -3.78 -8.19 -15.79
C PRO A 146 -2.34 -8.71 -15.89
N ALA A 147 -1.59 -8.59 -14.79
CA ALA A 147 -0.23 -9.09 -14.73
C ALA A 147 -0.18 -10.61 -14.96
N LYS A 148 0.72 -11.05 -15.84
CA LYS A 148 0.85 -12.47 -16.21
C LYS A 148 1.60 -13.31 -15.17
N LYS A 149 2.38 -12.67 -14.31
CA LYS A 149 3.15 -13.28 -13.24
C LYS A 149 3.36 -12.25 -12.12
N ASP A 150 3.67 -12.74 -10.93
CA ASP A 150 4.10 -11.88 -9.83
C ASP A 150 5.41 -11.15 -10.16
N ALA A 151 5.53 -9.92 -9.67
CA ALA A 151 6.83 -9.27 -9.50
C ALA A 151 7.72 -10.10 -8.57
N GLU A 152 9.04 -10.00 -8.73
CA GLU A 152 9.96 -10.87 -7.99
C GLU A 152 9.80 -10.71 -6.46
N ILE A 153 9.59 -9.49 -5.98
CA ILE A 153 9.33 -9.20 -4.56
C ILE A 153 8.03 -9.84 -4.05
N VAL A 154 6.98 -9.89 -4.88
CA VAL A 154 5.69 -10.49 -4.53
C VAL A 154 5.82 -12.02 -4.49
N ARG A 155 6.54 -12.59 -5.46
CA ARG A 155 6.86 -14.02 -5.51
C ARG A 155 7.61 -14.44 -4.24
N LEU A 156 8.62 -13.68 -3.83
CA LEU A 156 9.39 -13.93 -2.60
C LEU A 156 8.52 -13.80 -1.34
N ALA A 157 7.69 -12.75 -1.25
CA ALA A 157 6.78 -12.57 -0.11
C ALA A 157 5.79 -13.73 0.02
N ARG A 158 5.22 -14.21 -1.11
CA ARG A 158 4.34 -15.39 -1.12
C ARG A 158 5.08 -16.67 -0.74
N ALA A 159 6.31 -16.85 -1.21
CA ALA A 159 7.14 -17.99 -0.82
C ALA A 159 7.46 -17.98 0.68
N ALA A 160 7.63 -16.79 1.28
CA ALA A 160 7.73 -16.59 2.71
C ALA A 160 6.41 -16.77 3.49
N GLY A 161 5.30 -17.02 2.79
CA GLY A 161 3.99 -17.32 3.37
C GLY A 161 3.03 -16.13 3.49
N ALA A 162 3.37 -14.96 2.95
CA ALA A 162 2.46 -13.81 2.91
C ALA A 162 1.34 -14.00 1.88
N ILE A 163 0.19 -13.36 2.11
CA ILE A 163 -1.01 -13.49 1.31
C ILE A 163 -1.43 -12.11 0.76
N PRO A 164 -1.18 -11.81 -0.53
CA PRO A 164 -1.72 -10.60 -1.15
C PRO A 164 -3.25 -10.59 -1.13
N ILE A 165 -3.84 -9.54 -0.54
CA ILE A 165 -5.30 -9.39 -0.40
C ILE A 165 -5.91 -8.35 -1.35
N ALA A 166 -5.11 -7.42 -1.88
CA ALA A 166 -5.54 -6.39 -2.83
C ALA A 166 -4.34 -5.69 -3.48
N VAL A 167 -4.57 -5.08 -4.64
CA VAL A 167 -3.68 -4.06 -5.20
C VAL A 167 -4.19 -2.64 -4.90
N THR A 168 -3.27 -1.74 -4.54
CA THR A 168 -3.62 -0.41 -4.02
C THR A 168 -3.31 0.72 -4.99
N ASN A 169 -4.03 1.82 -4.79
CA ASN A 169 -4.03 2.96 -5.68
C ASN A 169 -2.67 3.68 -5.69
N THR A 170 -2.35 4.25 -6.85
CA THR A 170 -1.13 5.03 -7.10
C THR A 170 -1.48 6.21 -8.02
N PRO A 171 -0.78 7.36 -7.96
CA PRO A 171 -0.99 8.38 -8.97
C PRO A 171 -0.59 7.87 -10.35
N GLN A 172 -1.17 8.47 -11.39
CA GLN A 172 -0.86 8.12 -12.77
C GLN A 172 0.67 8.09 -13.00
N LEU A 173 1.16 6.97 -13.54
CA LEU A 173 2.59 6.69 -13.78
C LEU A 173 3.49 6.76 -12.53
N CYS A 174 2.91 6.69 -11.32
CA CYS A 174 3.60 6.96 -10.06
C CYS A 174 4.20 8.38 -9.94
N MET A 175 3.78 9.35 -10.76
CA MET A 175 4.45 10.66 -10.88
C MET A 175 3.79 11.79 -10.08
N ASN A 176 3.39 11.53 -8.83
CA ASN A 176 2.87 12.58 -7.96
C ASN A 176 3.07 12.25 -6.47
N TRP A 177 3.15 13.28 -5.62
CA TRP A 177 3.11 13.17 -4.15
C TRP A 177 1.68 13.22 -3.58
N GLU A 178 0.67 13.33 -4.43
CA GLU A 178 -0.72 13.04 -4.09
C GLU A 178 -1.20 11.85 -4.91
N THR A 179 -1.76 10.84 -4.25
CA THR A 179 -2.28 9.64 -4.94
C THR A 179 -3.63 9.97 -5.58
N TYR A 180 -3.57 10.37 -6.84
CA TYR A 180 -4.71 10.66 -7.70
C TYR A 180 -4.45 10.18 -9.13
N ASN A 181 -5.46 9.54 -9.72
CA ASN A 181 -5.54 9.25 -11.14
C ASN A 181 -7.00 9.29 -11.61
N ASN A 182 -7.23 9.23 -12.93
CA ASN A 182 -8.58 9.32 -13.51
C ASN A 182 -9.37 8.00 -13.47
N VAL A 183 -8.71 6.87 -13.16
CA VAL A 183 -9.32 5.53 -13.15
C VAL A 183 -9.99 5.25 -11.81
N THR A 184 -9.21 5.30 -10.74
CA THR A 184 -9.62 5.03 -9.36
C THR A 184 -10.02 6.31 -8.64
N GLY A 185 -9.43 7.46 -8.98
CA GLY A 185 -9.63 8.73 -8.28
C GLY A 185 -8.60 9.00 -7.18
N ILE A 186 -8.96 9.89 -6.25
CA ILE A 186 -8.07 10.33 -5.16
C ILE A 186 -8.11 9.36 -3.98
N THR A 187 -6.95 9.05 -3.40
CA THR A 187 -6.83 8.38 -2.10
C THR A 187 -6.68 9.39 -0.97
N LEU A 188 -7.48 9.23 0.09
CA LEU A 188 -7.57 10.15 1.21
C LEU A 188 -6.85 9.65 2.47
N ASN A 189 -6.40 10.59 3.30
CA ASN A 189 -5.72 10.28 4.56
C ASN A 189 -6.70 9.79 5.63
N PRO A 190 -6.47 8.64 6.30
CA PRO A 190 -7.39 8.11 7.30
C PRO A 190 -7.55 8.99 8.55
N TYR A 191 -6.54 9.80 8.91
CA TYR A 191 -6.64 10.73 10.04
C TYR A 191 -7.49 11.96 9.73
N ASN A 192 -7.60 12.34 8.46
CA ASN A 192 -8.41 13.47 8.02
C ASN A 192 -8.73 13.34 6.53
N LEU A 193 -10.00 13.09 6.18
CA LEU A 193 -10.44 12.86 4.79
C LEU A 193 -10.36 14.11 3.88
N LYS A 194 -9.86 15.25 4.39
CA LYS A 194 -9.51 16.42 3.58
C LYS A 194 -8.04 16.48 3.18
N HIS A 195 -7.21 15.62 3.75
CA HIS A 195 -5.78 15.63 3.53
C HIS A 195 -5.36 14.50 2.59
N THR A 196 -4.24 14.73 1.90
CA THR A 196 -3.62 13.71 1.06
C THR A 196 -3.03 12.58 1.90
N ALA A 197 -3.14 11.35 1.40
CA ALA A 197 -2.39 10.21 1.94
C ALA A 197 -0.91 10.22 1.49
N GLY A 198 -0.52 11.18 0.65
CA GLY A 198 0.79 11.24 0.02
C GLY A 198 0.84 10.42 -1.27
N GLY A 199 2.01 10.36 -1.88
CA GLY A 199 2.26 9.63 -3.11
C GLY A 199 3.74 9.33 -3.33
N SER A 200 4.06 8.36 -4.18
CA SER A 200 3.12 7.62 -5.04
C SER A 200 2.54 6.35 -4.41
N SER A 201 2.96 5.96 -3.20
CA SER A 201 2.46 4.78 -2.47
C SER A 201 1.36 5.15 -1.46
N GLY A 202 0.48 6.10 -1.79
CA GLY A 202 -0.56 6.59 -0.87
C GLY A 202 -1.67 5.58 -0.61
N GLY A 203 -1.99 4.70 -1.58
CA GLY A 203 -2.91 3.58 -1.38
C GLY A 203 -2.46 2.65 -0.26
N GLU A 204 -1.23 2.15 -0.35
CA GLU A 204 -0.57 1.34 0.70
C GLU A 204 -0.60 2.07 2.05
N ALA A 205 -0.14 3.32 2.08
CA ALA A 205 0.01 4.07 3.31
C ALA A 205 -1.33 4.39 3.99
N ALA A 206 -2.39 4.61 3.21
CA ALA A 206 -3.74 4.81 3.74
C ALA A 206 -4.32 3.54 4.35
N LEU A 207 -4.20 2.39 3.67
CA LEU A 207 -4.73 1.12 4.17
C LEU A 207 -4.01 0.64 5.43
N ILE A 208 -2.67 0.69 5.46
CA ILE A 208 -1.88 0.24 6.62
C ILE A 208 -2.17 1.14 7.83
N SER A 209 -2.23 2.46 7.63
CA SER A 209 -2.58 3.42 8.68
C SER A 209 -4.00 3.20 9.23
N ALA A 210 -4.95 2.83 8.36
CA ALA A 210 -6.31 2.47 8.75
C ALA A 210 -6.45 1.04 9.33
N ALA A 211 -5.35 0.31 9.51
CA ALA A 211 -5.29 -1.09 9.93
C ALA A 211 -6.00 -2.08 8.98
N ALA A 212 -6.16 -1.69 7.70
CA ALA A 212 -6.75 -2.51 6.65
C ALA A 212 -5.71 -3.37 5.91
N SER A 213 -4.43 -3.22 6.24
CA SER A 213 -3.34 -4.09 5.81
C SER A 213 -2.28 -4.16 6.92
N ILE A 214 -1.68 -5.33 7.19
CA ILE A 214 -0.63 -5.42 8.23
C ILE A 214 0.70 -4.83 7.72
N MET A 215 0.95 -5.02 6.42
CA MET A 215 2.14 -4.58 5.72
C MET A 215 1.87 -4.44 4.23
N GLY A 216 2.71 -3.67 3.56
CA GLY A 216 2.57 -3.38 2.14
C GLY A 216 3.89 -3.35 1.41
N VAL A 217 3.82 -3.40 0.09
CA VAL A 217 4.97 -3.17 -0.79
C VAL A 217 4.68 -1.97 -1.69
N GLY A 218 5.59 -1.00 -1.68
CA GLY A 218 5.55 0.17 -2.54
C GLY A 218 6.86 0.37 -3.29
N SER A 219 7.01 1.56 -3.86
CA SER A 219 8.20 1.93 -4.62
C SER A 219 8.63 3.37 -4.36
N ASP A 220 9.92 3.69 -4.55
CA ASP A 220 10.51 5.00 -4.24
C ASP A 220 11.61 5.37 -5.24
N ILE A 221 11.44 6.56 -5.84
CA ILE A 221 12.49 7.33 -6.53
C ILE A 221 12.82 8.57 -5.68
N ALA A 222 11.79 9.38 -5.39
CA ALA A 222 11.90 10.70 -4.79
C ALA A 222 11.02 10.86 -3.54
N GLY A 223 10.92 9.81 -2.72
CA GLY A 223 10.24 9.81 -1.43
C GLY A 223 8.96 8.99 -1.38
N SER A 224 8.65 8.20 -2.40
CA SER A 224 7.37 7.49 -2.47
C SER A 224 7.20 6.32 -1.48
N LEU A 225 8.24 5.90 -0.74
CA LEU A 225 8.16 5.01 0.43
C LEU A 225 8.34 5.77 1.75
N ARG A 226 8.55 7.08 1.72
CA ARG A 226 8.89 7.90 2.90
C ARG A 226 7.84 8.98 3.18
N LEU A 227 7.41 9.69 2.14
CA LEU A 227 6.43 10.76 2.22
C LEU A 227 5.02 10.24 2.56
N PRO A 228 4.47 9.20 1.91
CA PRO A 228 3.15 8.70 2.28
C PRO A 228 3.11 8.17 3.73
N PRO A 229 4.06 7.33 4.20
CA PRO A 229 4.15 6.94 5.61
C PRO A 229 4.26 8.10 6.59
N MET A 230 5.03 9.14 6.24
CA MET A 230 5.14 10.35 7.06
C MET A 230 3.79 11.08 7.17
N PHE A 231 2.99 11.11 6.10
CA PHE A 231 1.67 11.74 6.12
C PHE A 231 0.61 10.91 6.83
N THR A 232 0.73 9.58 6.81
CA THR A 232 -0.24 8.65 7.40
C THR A 232 0.26 7.95 8.68
N GLY A 233 1.33 8.44 9.29
CA GLY A 233 1.75 8.03 10.65
C GLY A 233 2.19 6.57 10.76
N ILE A 234 2.79 6.01 9.71
CA ILE A 234 3.32 4.64 9.68
C ILE A 234 4.79 4.63 9.28
N PHE A 235 5.40 3.44 9.22
CA PHE A 235 6.79 3.27 8.81
C PHE A 235 6.88 2.86 7.34
N GLY A 236 7.87 3.41 6.64
CA GLY A 236 8.25 2.93 5.32
C GLY A 236 9.76 2.97 5.16
N HIS A 237 10.31 1.95 4.53
CA HIS A 237 11.74 1.80 4.36
C HIS A 237 12.08 1.85 2.87
N LYS A 238 12.90 2.83 2.49
CA LYS A 238 13.57 2.85 1.19
C LYS A 238 14.90 2.10 1.34
N PRO A 239 15.05 0.88 0.81
CA PRO A 239 16.29 0.14 0.94
C PRO A 239 17.43 0.77 0.15
N THR A 240 18.64 0.22 0.37
CA THR A 240 19.77 0.47 -0.51
C THR A 240 19.39 0.04 -1.94
N PRO A 241 19.69 0.86 -2.96
CA PRO A 241 19.53 0.47 -4.37
C PRO A 241 20.10 -0.91 -4.68
N LYS A 242 19.45 -1.64 -5.60
CA LYS A 242 19.80 -3.01 -6.02
C LYS A 242 19.74 -4.12 -4.95
N LEU A 243 19.27 -3.82 -3.73
CA LEU A 243 19.07 -4.86 -2.72
C LEU A 243 17.91 -5.80 -3.10
N LEU A 244 16.84 -5.25 -3.69
CA LEU A 244 15.66 -5.97 -4.11
C LEU A 244 15.51 -5.82 -5.61
N SER A 245 15.17 -6.92 -6.30
CA SER A 245 14.83 -6.88 -7.72
C SER A 245 13.62 -5.97 -7.94
N VAL A 246 13.70 -5.17 -9.00
CA VAL A 246 12.60 -4.31 -9.45
C VAL A 246 11.77 -4.93 -10.56
N GLU A 247 12.07 -6.18 -10.94
CA GLU A 247 11.36 -6.91 -11.98
C GLU A 247 9.85 -7.02 -11.66
N GLY A 248 9.02 -6.62 -12.62
CA GLY A 248 7.56 -6.61 -12.49
C GLY A 248 7.00 -5.30 -11.91
N HIS A 249 7.83 -4.26 -11.72
CA HIS A 249 7.36 -2.90 -11.49
C HIS A 249 7.14 -2.15 -12.82
N ILE A 250 6.12 -1.29 -12.87
CA ILE A 250 5.87 -0.34 -13.94
C ILE A 250 5.45 1.05 -13.40
N PRO A 251 5.64 2.16 -14.12
CA PRO A 251 6.42 2.27 -15.34
C PRO A 251 7.90 2.01 -15.08
N ASP A 252 8.55 1.41 -16.08
CA ASP A 252 10.00 1.25 -16.12
C ASP A 252 10.67 2.48 -16.76
N SER A 253 12.00 2.56 -16.70
CA SER A 253 12.79 3.63 -17.27
C SER A 253 13.88 3.08 -18.20
N LEU A 254 14.13 3.78 -19.31
CA LEU A 254 15.25 3.47 -20.21
C LEU A 254 16.60 4.03 -19.70
N ASP A 255 16.60 4.75 -18.58
CA ASP A 255 17.82 5.25 -17.95
C ASP A 255 18.68 4.06 -17.47
N PRO A 256 19.93 3.90 -17.95
CA PRO A 256 20.83 2.84 -17.47
C PRO A 256 21.12 2.89 -15.96
N GLN A 257 20.87 4.03 -15.31
CA GLN A 257 21.06 4.22 -13.88
C GLN A 257 19.76 4.14 -13.06
N PHE A 258 18.63 3.73 -13.66
CA PHE A 258 17.33 3.70 -12.99
C PHE A 258 17.39 2.98 -11.63
N GLU A 259 17.98 1.79 -11.60
CA GLU A 259 18.11 0.99 -10.37
C GLU A 259 19.08 1.57 -9.33
N GLU A 260 19.83 2.64 -9.63
CA GLU A 260 20.68 3.33 -8.65
C GLU A 260 19.88 4.27 -7.72
N TYR A 261 18.69 4.69 -8.15
CA TYR A 261 17.85 5.61 -7.39
C TYR A 261 16.43 5.10 -7.19
N PHE A 262 15.96 4.14 -7.99
CA PHE A 262 14.69 3.45 -7.83
C PHE A 262 14.83 2.22 -6.94
N THR A 263 13.87 2.03 -6.03
CA THR A 263 13.78 0.83 -5.18
C THR A 263 12.34 0.45 -4.88
N LEU A 264 12.10 -0.85 -4.74
CA LEU A 264 10.92 -1.39 -4.06
C LEU A 264 11.21 -1.51 -2.56
N GLY A 265 10.17 -1.52 -1.72
CA GLY A 265 10.38 -1.68 -0.29
C GLY A 265 9.09 -1.75 0.53
N PRO A 266 9.22 -2.12 1.81
CA PRO A 266 8.09 -2.38 2.68
C PRO A 266 7.54 -1.11 3.33
N LEU A 267 6.24 -1.16 3.63
CA LEU A 267 5.54 -0.27 4.54
C LEU A 267 4.91 -1.10 5.66
N THR A 268 5.01 -0.65 6.91
CA THR A 268 4.44 -1.36 8.07
C THR A 268 3.88 -0.40 9.10
N ARG A 269 2.96 -0.88 9.95
CA ARG A 269 2.42 -0.10 11.06
C ARG A 269 3.35 -0.05 12.27
N TYR A 270 4.12 -1.12 12.51
CA TYR A 270 5.04 -1.24 13.63
C TYR A 270 6.49 -1.27 13.13
N ALA A 271 7.40 -0.63 13.86
CA ALA A 271 8.81 -0.56 13.49
C ALA A 271 9.50 -1.93 13.51
N GLU A 272 9.12 -2.82 14.44
CA GLU A 272 9.66 -4.18 14.52
C GLU A 272 9.40 -5.00 13.26
N ASP A 273 8.28 -4.75 12.57
CA ASP A 273 7.90 -5.48 11.37
C ASP A 273 8.77 -5.11 10.15
N LEU A 274 9.46 -3.96 10.17
CA LEU A 274 10.41 -3.61 9.10
C LEU A 274 11.59 -4.57 9.02
N LEU A 275 12.04 -5.12 10.16
CA LEU A 275 13.14 -6.07 10.20
C LEU A 275 12.73 -7.42 9.61
N TYR A 276 11.47 -7.81 9.80
CA TYR A 276 10.89 -9.02 9.26
C TYR A 276 10.67 -8.95 7.74
N ALA A 277 10.44 -7.76 7.20
CA ALA A 277 10.20 -7.53 5.78
C ALA A 277 11.49 -7.31 4.94
N ARG A 278 12.67 -7.37 5.57
CA ARG A 278 13.97 -7.14 4.92
C ARG A 278 14.64 -8.43 4.41
N ASN A 279 14.35 -9.56 5.04
CA ASN A 279 14.97 -10.87 4.76
C ASN A 279 14.12 -11.67 3.77
#